data_AF-A0A971YV98-F1
#
_entry.id   AF-A0A971YV98-F1
#
_cell.length_a   1.000
_cell.length_b   1.000
_cell.length_c   1.000
_cell.angle_alpha   90.00
_cell.angle_beta   90.00
_cell.angle_gamma   90.00
#
_symmetry.space_group_name_H-M   'P 1'
#
loop_
_entity.id
_entity.type
_entity.pdbx_description
1 polymer ?
#
loop_
_entity_poly.entity_id
_entity_poly.type
_entity_poly.pdbx_seq_one_letter_code
_entity_poly.pdbx_strand_id
1 'polypeptide(L)'
;MSRKETSFEVLEKVFISESYCLNCKQWTGYIGSHKCPTKHTIWIDGALRGIVDRLYHLGIVPESASFDLNCFDRQSKMYCIKLNIHLKQHLNCAVLGDLPAGWNYYWDHDEDKICMLGYMDYKCYVGVMKAKERVYTVANEFEKFLDKRDREAVKAMLLLTGG
;
A
#
# COMPACT_ATOMS: atom_id res chain seq x y z
N MET A 1 -23.90 -26.24 -0.06
CA MET A 1 -24.58 -25.05 -0.61
C MET A 1 -24.02 -23.82 0.08
N SER A 2 -23.56 -22.87 -0.74
CA SER A 2 -22.65 -21.78 -0.43
C SER A 2 -23.10 -20.91 0.75
N ARG A 3 -22.22 -20.73 1.75
CA ARG A 3 -22.39 -19.67 2.75
C ARG A 3 -22.28 -18.35 2.01
N LYS A 4 -23.36 -17.56 2.07
CA LYS A 4 -23.36 -16.16 1.67
C LYS A 4 -22.19 -15.47 2.36
N GLU A 5 -21.14 -15.13 1.61
CA GLU A 5 -20.18 -14.11 2.01
C GLU A 5 -21.01 -12.88 2.41
N THR A 6 -20.98 -12.56 3.70
CA THR A 6 -21.76 -11.48 4.27
C THR A 6 -21.33 -10.16 3.65
N SER A 7 -22.29 -9.29 3.35
CA SER A 7 -22.14 -7.96 2.76
C SER A 7 -21.09 -7.05 3.42
N PHE A 8 -20.60 -7.40 4.61
CA PHE A 8 -19.52 -6.74 5.32
C PHE A 8 -18.12 -7.02 4.72
N GLU A 9 -17.83 -8.24 4.25
CA GLU A 9 -16.58 -8.59 3.54
C GLU A 9 -16.53 -7.98 2.13
N VAL A 10 -17.72 -7.68 1.57
CA VAL A 10 -17.86 -6.96 0.30
C VAL A 10 -17.60 -5.46 0.49
N LEU A 11 -17.77 -4.92 1.70
CA LEU A 11 -17.52 -3.51 2.04
C LEU A 11 -16.05 -3.23 2.40
N GLU A 12 -15.27 -4.18 2.94
CA GLU A 12 -13.80 -4.06 2.95
C GLU A 12 -13.17 -4.21 1.55
N LYS A 13 -13.91 -4.80 0.60
CA LYS A 13 -13.64 -4.77 -0.85
C LYS A 13 -14.22 -3.51 -1.54
N VAL A 14 -14.92 -2.63 -0.82
CA VAL A 14 -15.20 -1.29 -1.30
C VAL A 14 -13.94 -0.50 -1.09
N PHE A 15 -13.44 0.08 -2.16
CA PHE A 15 -12.22 0.90 -2.19
C PHE A 15 -12.45 2.18 -1.38
N ILE A 16 -12.48 2.02 -0.07
CA ILE A 16 -12.60 3.08 0.91
C ILE A 16 -11.23 3.76 0.95
N SER A 17 -11.24 5.07 0.73
CA SER A 17 -10.09 5.94 0.95
C SER A 17 -10.36 6.69 2.23
N GLU A 18 -9.63 6.39 3.29
CA GLU A 18 -9.91 6.93 4.62
C GLU A 18 -8.66 6.93 5.51
N SER A 19 -8.73 7.72 6.58
CA SER A 19 -7.77 7.75 7.66
C SER A 19 -7.71 6.40 8.41
N TYR A 20 -6.51 5.88 8.62
CA TYR A 20 -6.21 4.59 9.25
C TYR A 20 -5.06 4.72 10.25
N CYS A 21 -5.18 4.08 11.42
CA CYS A 21 -4.12 4.04 12.42
C CYS A 21 -3.30 2.75 12.31
N LEU A 22 -2.01 2.89 12.00
CA LEU A 22 -1.05 1.79 11.90
C LEU A 22 -0.77 1.08 13.24
N ASN A 23 -1.00 1.77 14.36
CA ASN A 23 -0.72 1.24 15.69
C ASN A 23 -1.83 0.33 16.22
N CYS A 24 -3.08 0.82 16.24
CA CYS A 24 -4.22 0.01 16.71
C CYS A 24 -4.96 -0.71 15.57
N LYS A 25 -4.54 -0.49 14.32
CA LYS A 25 -5.06 -1.14 13.11
C LYS A 25 -6.55 -0.85 12.84
N GLN A 26 -6.99 0.37 13.13
CA GLN A 26 -8.39 0.80 13.01
C GLN A 26 -8.54 2.00 12.08
N TRP A 27 -9.65 2.04 11.33
CA TRP A 27 -10.10 3.22 10.60
C TRP A 27 -10.47 4.35 11.57
N THR A 28 -10.04 5.57 11.28
CA THR A 28 -10.17 6.75 12.16
C THR A 28 -11.12 7.82 11.65
N GLY A 29 -11.65 7.70 10.43
CA GLY A 29 -12.58 8.68 9.84
C GLY A 29 -13.92 8.85 10.57
N TYR A 30 -14.35 7.86 11.35
CA TYR A 30 -15.68 7.84 11.99
C TYR A 30 -15.67 7.94 13.52
N ILE A 31 -14.52 8.18 14.19
CA ILE A 31 -14.40 7.83 15.61
C ILE A 31 -13.82 8.98 16.46
N GLY A 32 -14.68 9.60 17.28
CA GLY A 32 -14.27 10.51 18.37
C GLY A 32 -13.58 9.80 19.56
N SER A 33 -13.43 8.48 19.52
CA SER A 33 -12.78 7.65 20.56
C SER A 33 -11.40 7.08 20.18
N HIS A 34 -10.85 7.42 19.01
CA HIS A 34 -9.49 7.02 18.67
C HIS A 34 -8.48 7.80 19.52
N LYS A 35 -7.68 7.09 20.34
CA LYS A 35 -6.74 7.69 21.30
C LYS A 35 -5.27 7.60 20.90
N CYS A 36 -4.92 6.88 19.84
CA CYS A 36 -3.50 6.80 19.47
C CYS A 36 -3.00 8.18 19.01
N PRO A 37 -1.73 8.51 19.25
CA PRO A 37 -1.14 9.72 18.70
C PRO A 37 -1.29 9.80 17.19
N THR A 38 -1.61 10.98 16.67
CA THR A 38 -1.85 11.24 15.23
C THR A 38 -0.67 10.86 14.34
N LYS A 39 0.55 10.77 14.88
CA LYS A 39 1.74 10.33 14.12
C LYS A 39 1.63 8.91 13.55
N HIS A 40 0.71 8.08 14.06
CA HIS A 40 0.42 6.72 13.58
C HIS A 40 -0.74 6.68 12.58
N THR A 41 -1.39 7.81 12.35
CA THR A 41 -2.56 7.92 11.48
C THR A 41 -2.12 8.37 10.10
N ILE A 42 -2.57 7.65 9.07
CA ILE A 42 -2.24 7.88 7.67
C ILE A 42 -3.50 7.78 6.81
N TRP A 43 -3.48 8.36 5.60
CA TRP A 43 -4.56 8.20 4.64
C TRP A 43 -4.27 7.03 3.71
N ILE A 44 -5.19 6.05 3.62
CA ILE A 44 -5.00 4.89 2.76
C ILE A 44 -6.25 4.48 2.01
N ASP A 45 -6.04 3.85 0.86
CA ASP A 45 -7.03 2.99 0.23
C ASP A 45 -7.05 1.60 0.88
N GLY A 46 -8.25 1.11 1.20
CA GLY A 46 -8.46 -0.15 1.93
C GLY A 46 -7.81 -1.38 1.32
N ALA A 47 -7.68 -1.42 -0.02
CA ALA A 47 -6.99 -2.50 -0.72
C ALA A 47 -5.49 -2.61 -0.36
N LEU A 48 -4.89 -1.55 0.20
CA LEU A 48 -3.47 -1.47 0.56
C LEU A 48 -3.22 -1.62 2.06
N ARG A 49 -4.27 -1.84 2.86
CA ARG A 49 -4.19 -1.96 4.33
C ARG A 49 -3.17 -3.01 4.77
N GLY A 50 -3.19 -4.20 4.18
CA GLY A 50 -2.28 -5.27 4.59
C GLY A 50 -0.82 -4.99 4.21
N ILE A 51 -0.56 -4.15 3.20
CA ILE A 51 0.79 -3.70 2.87
C ILE A 51 1.31 -2.73 3.92
N VAL A 52 0.54 -1.68 4.24
CA VAL A 52 0.99 -0.64 5.18
C VAL A 52 1.19 -1.21 6.58
N ASP A 53 0.37 -2.18 7.00
CA ASP A 53 0.55 -2.92 8.25
C ASP A 53 1.89 -3.65 8.32
N ARG A 54 2.28 -4.32 7.22
CA ARG A 54 3.51 -5.11 7.16
C ARG A 54 4.73 -4.21 7.07
N LEU A 55 4.69 -3.15 6.28
CA LEU A 55 5.75 -2.15 6.24
C LEU A 55 5.99 -1.56 7.64
N TYR A 56 4.90 -1.15 8.32
CA TYR A 56 4.99 -0.61 9.66
C TYR A 56 5.58 -1.62 10.66
N HIS A 57 5.20 -2.91 10.53
CA HIS A 57 5.78 -3.99 11.34
C HIS A 57 7.30 -4.16 11.10
N LEU A 58 7.76 -3.99 9.86
CA LEU A 58 9.17 -4.01 9.47
C LEU A 58 9.94 -2.75 9.90
N GLY A 59 9.26 -1.75 10.45
CA GLY A 59 9.86 -0.47 10.87
C GLY A 59 9.91 0.60 9.78
N ILE A 60 9.37 0.31 8.59
CA ILE A 60 9.22 1.29 7.50
C ILE A 60 7.88 1.98 7.71
N VAL A 61 7.86 3.28 7.99
CA VAL A 61 6.60 3.99 8.28
C VAL A 61 6.03 4.61 7.00
N PRO A 62 4.87 4.15 6.50
CA PRO A 62 4.18 4.83 5.42
C PRO A 62 3.63 6.18 5.88
N GLU A 63 3.50 7.12 4.95
CA GLU A 63 2.77 8.37 5.12
C GLU A 63 1.37 8.30 4.51
N SER A 64 1.24 7.66 3.35
CA SER A 64 -0.03 7.39 2.68
C SER A 64 0.11 6.21 1.73
N ALA A 65 -1.02 5.60 1.36
CA ALA A 65 -1.04 4.53 0.37
C ALA A 65 -2.31 4.62 -0.48
N SER A 66 -2.17 4.80 -1.79
CA SER A 66 -3.31 4.90 -2.69
C SER A 66 -3.11 4.11 -3.99
N PHE A 67 -4.20 3.86 -4.71
CA PHE A 67 -4.16 3.34 -6.07
C PHE A 67 -4.93 4.23 -7.03
N ASP A 68 -4.44 4.30 -8.28
CA ASP A 68 -5.05 5.03 -9.37
C ASP A 68 -5.62 4.05 -10.40
N LEU A 69 -6.81 4.35 -10.91
CA LEU A 69 -7.42 3.68 -12.06
C LEU A 69 -7.49 4.65 -13.22
N ASN A 70 -6.40 4.74 -13.99
CA ASN A 70 -6.30 5.66 -15.11
C ASN A 70 -7.08 5.13 -16.31
N CYS A 71 -8.19 5.79 -16.65
CA CYS A 71 -9.00 5.46 -17.82
C CYS A 71 -8.41 6.10 -19.08
N PHE A 72 -7.60 5.34 -19.83
CA PHE A 72 -6.96 5.84 -21.05
C PHE A 72 -7.90 5.93 -22.24
N ASP A 73 -8.94 5.08 -22.26
CA ASP A 73 -9.97 5.12 -23.29
C ASP A 73 -11.34 4.90 -22.65
N ARG A 74 -12.15 5.96 -22.65
CA ARG A 74 -13.51 5.95 -22.09
C ARG A 74 -14.49 5.14 -22.93
N GLN A 75 -14.25 4.98 -24.24
CA GLN A 75 -15.12 4.19 -25.12
C GLN A 75 -14.95 2.71 -24.85
N SER A 76 -13.70 2.22 -24.83
CA SER A 76 -13.40 0.82 -24.50
C SER A 76 -13.39 0.54 -22.99
N LYS A 77 -13.50 1.57 -22.15
CA LYS A 77 -13.44 1.47 -20.68
C LYS A 77 -12.17 0.76 -20.22
N MET A 78 -11.03 1.11 -20.83
CA MET A 78 -9.72 0.55 -20.49
C MET A 78 -9.07 1.33 -19.37
N TYR A 79 -8.71 0.62 -18.30
CA TYR A 79 -8.06 1.19 -17.12
C TYR A 79 -6.68 0.57 -16.95
N CYS A 80 -5.65 1.38 -16.72
CA CYS A 80 -4.35 0.87 -16.27
C CYS A 80 -4.18 1.28 -14.80
N ILE A 81 -3.51 0.43 -14.03
CA ILE A 81 -3.45 0.57 -12.57
C ILE A 81 -2.09 1.08 -12.13
N LYS A 82 -2.09 1.92 -11.09
CA LYS A 82 -0.90 2.34 -10.37
C LYS A 82 -1.17 2.24 -8.89
N LEU A 83 -0.21 1.77 -8.09
CA LEU A 83 -0.27 1.87 -6.62
C LEU A 83 0.90 2.73 -6.16
N ASN A 84 0.69 3.57 -5.16
CA ASN A 84 1.70 4.46 -4.60
C ASN A 84 1.67 4.34 -3.09
N ILE A 85 2.83 4.16 -2.45
CA ILE A 85 3.00 4.14 -0.99
C ILE A 85 4.10 5.13 -0.66
N HIS A 86 3.70 6.32 -0.22
CA HIS A 86 4.63 7.34 0.21
C HIS A 86 5.19 6.98 1.58
N LEU A 87 6.48 7.24 1.80
CA LEU A 87 7.17 6.92 3.03
C LEU A 87 7.37 8.18 3.87
N LYS A 88 7.06 8.07 5.16
CA LYS A 88 7.22 9.19 6.10
C LYS A 88 8.69 9.46 6.43
N GLN A 89 9.51 8.41 6.42
CA GLN A 89 10.96 8.53 6.45
C GLN A 89 11.52 8.02 5.14
N HIS A 90 12.27 8.87 4.44
CA HIS A 90 12.94 8.49 3.21
C HIS A 90 14.09 7.53 3.51
N LEU A 91 14.27 6.53 2.65
CA LEU A 91 15.25 5.47 2.85
C LEU A 91 16.51 5.77 2.05
N ASN A 92 17.69 5.59 2.66
CA ASN A 92 18.95 5.80 1.95
C ASN A 92 19.32 4.65 1.00
N CYS A 93 18.60 3.52 1.07
CA CYS A 93 18.82 2.39 0.16
C CYS A 93 17.60 1.46 0.07
N ALA A 94 17.67 0.49 -0.84
CA ALA A 94 16.68 -0.56 -1.07
C ALA A 94 16.64 -1.60 0.08
N VAL A 95 16.12 -1.22 1.24
CA VAL A 95 16.10 -2.07 2.47
C VAL A 95 15.26 -3.35 2.35
N LEU A 96 14.39 -3.47 1.34
CA LEU A 96 13.62 -4.70 1.07
C LEU A 96 14.29 -5.59 0.01
N GLY A 97 15.49 -5.21 -0.46
CA GLY A 97 16.19 -5.85 -1.57
C GLY A 97 15.44 -5.68 -2.90
N ASP A 98 15.61 -6.64 -3.80
CA ASP A 98 14.90 -6.63 -5.07
C ASP A 98 13.40 -6.76 -4.86
N LEU A 99 12.66 -5.82 -5.46
CA LEU A 99 11.20 -5.80 -5.41
C LEU A 99 10.59 -6.76 -6.45
N PRO A 100 9.37 -7.27 -6.23
CA PRO A 100 8.67 -8.08 -7.23
C PRO A 100 8.43 -7.33 -8.53
N ALA A 101 8.24 -8.06 -9.63
CA ALA A 101 7.99 -7.46 -10.94
C ALA A 101 6.86 -6.41 -10.91
N GLY A 102 7.15 -5.24 -11.49
CA GLY A 102 6.23 -4.09 -11.52
C GLY A 102 6.33 -3.16 -10.32
N TRP A 103 6.92 -3.59 -9.20
CA TRP A 103 7.23 -2.74 -8.05
C TRP A 103 8.59 -2.06 -8.20
N ASN A 104 8.66 -0.80 -7.81
CA ASN A 104 9.86 0.02 -7.92
C ASN A 104 10.04 0.90 -6.69
N TYR A 105 11.31 1.18 -6.37
CA TYR A 105 11.68 2.27 -5.49
C TYR A 105 11.70 3.57 -6.29
N TYR A 106 11.01 4.58 -5.78
CA TYR A 106 11.03 5.92 -6.35
C TYR A 106 11.89 6.82 -5.49
N TRP A 107 12.81 7.52 -6.15
CA TRP A 107 13.80 8.38 -5.54
C TRP A 107 13.32 9.83 -5.59
N ASP A 108 13.44 10.51 -4.46
CA ASP A 108 13.53 11.95 -4.40
C ASP A 108 14.93 12.34 -4.88
N HIS A 109 14.99 13.05 -6.00
CA HIS A 109 16.25 13.44 -6.62
C HIS A 109 16.97 14.58 -5.88
N ASP A 110 16.24 15.39 -5.11
CA ASP A 110 16.82 16.50 -4.36
C ASP A 110 17.48 15.98 -3.08
N GLU A 111 16.91 14.95 -2.46
CA GLU A 111 17.45 14.34 -1.24
C GLU A 111 18.37 13.13 -1.50
N ASP A 112 18.38 12.59 -2.72
CA ASP A 112 19.02 11.33 -3.08
C ASP A 112 18.57 10.17 -2.17
N LYS A 113 17.26 10.11 -1.89
CA LYS A 113 16.65 9.09 -1.02
C LYS A 113 15.39 8.52 -1.63
N ILE A 114 15.04 7.31 -1.22
CA ILE A 114 13.81 6.65 -1.62
C ILE A 114 12.64 7.20 -0.80
N CYS A 115 11.70 7.86 -1.47
CA CYS A 115 10.53 8.48 -0.84
C CYS A 115 9.24 7.69 -1.02
N MET A 116 9.21 6.72 -1.94
CA MET A 116 7.99 5.99 -2.28
C MET A 116 8.27 4.58 -2.81
N LEU A 117 7.38 3.64 -2.47
CA LEU A 117 7.23 2.37 -3.16
C LEU A 117 6.07 2.48 -4.13
N GLY A 118 6.29 2.18 -5.40
CA GLY A 118 5.21 2.25 -6.39
C GLY A 118 5.12 1.00 -7.24
N TYR A 119 3.90 0.68 -7.64
CA TYR A 119 3.60 -0.36 -8.60
C TYR A 119 3.03 0.25 -9.87
N MET A 120 3.51 -0.21 -11.02
CA MET A 120 2.93 0.13 -12.31
C MET A 120 2.77 -1.13 -13.15
N ASP A 121 1.55 -1.34 -13.66
CA ASP A 121 1.27 -2.39 -14.64
C ASP A 121 1.25 -1.76 -16.04
N TYR A 122 2.06 -2.27 -16.97
CA TYR A 122 2.00 -1.85 -18.38
C TYR A 122 0.79 -2.46 -19.11
N LYS A 123 -0.02 -3.29 -18.43
CA LYS A 123 -1.27 -3.83 -18.95
C LYS A 123 -2.45 -2.93 -18.59
N CYS A 124 -3.47 -2.98 -19.43
CA CYS A 124 -4.74 -2.29 -19.22
C CYS A 124 -5.90 -3.28 -19.21
N TYR A 125 -6.91 -2.96 -18.42
CA TYR A 125 -8.00 -3.84 -18.05
C TYR A 125 -9.32 -3.26 -18.55
N VAL A 126 -10.06 -4.06 -19.32
CA VAL A 126 -11.40 -3.67 -19.80
C VAL A 126 -12.40 -3.76 -18.65
N GLY A 127 -12.87 -2.61 -18.20
CA GLY A 127 -13.84 -2.46 -17.13
C GLY A 127 -13.20 -2.22 -15.75
N VAL A 128 -13.78 -1.26 -15.01
CA VAL A 128 -13.30 -0.83 -13.69
C VAL A 128 -13.20 -1.97 -12.68
N MET A 129 -14.12 -2.95 -12.73
CA MET A 129 -14.11 -4.08 -11.79
C MET A 129 -12.91 -5.00 -11.99
N LYS A 130 -12.50 -5.27 -13.23
CA LYS A 130 -11.30 -6.07 -13.52
C LYS A 130 -10.03 -5.35 -13.08
N ALA A 131 -9.97 -4.04 -13.28
CA ALA A 131 -8.85 -3.22 -12.80
C ALA A 131 -8.75 -3.27 -11.26
N LYS A 132 -9.89 -3.17 -10.57
CA LYS A 132 -10.01 -3.32 -9.12
C LYS A 132 -9.59 -4.69 -8.60
N GLU A 133 -10.02 -5.76 -9.26
CA GLU A 133 -9.56 -7.14 -8.95
C GLU A 133 -8.05 -7.28 -9.10
N ARG A 134 -7.47 -6.62 -10.12
CA ARG A 134 -6.02 -6.61 -10.30
C ARG A 134 -5.31 -5.88 -9.17
N VAL A 135 -5.80 -4.71 -8.73
CA VAL A 135 -5.24 -3.99 -7.57
C VAL A 135 -5.16 -4.92 -6.35
N TYR A 136 -6.25 -5.62 -6.03
CA TYR A 136 -6.29 -6.55 -4.91
C TYR A 136 -5.29 -7.71 -5.06
N THR A 137 -5.18 -8.26 -6.28
CA THR A 137 -4.23 -9.34 -6.60
C THR A 137 -2.79 -8.89 -6.37
N VAL A 138 -2.42 -7.74 -6.92
CA VAL A 138 -1.05 -7.18 -6.80
C VAL A 138 -0.74 -6.83 -5.35
N ALA A 139 -1.70 -6.25 -4.62
CA ALA A 139 -1.51 -5.94 -3.21
C ALA A 139 -1.22 -7.20 -2.39
N ASN A 140 -2.01 -8.26 -2.57
CA ASN A 140 -1.80 -9.54 -1.90
C ASN A 140 -0.47 -10.22 -2.29
N GLU A 141 -0.05 -10.12 -3.55
CA GLU A 141 1.26 -10.62 -4.00
C GLU A 141 2.40 -9.89 -3.26
N PHE A 142 2.29 -8.57 -3.11
CA PHE A 142 3.27 -7.77 -2.39
C PHE A 142 3.25 -8.04 -0.88
N GLU A 143 2.08 -8.24 -0.28
CA GLU A 143 1.96 -8.67 1.11
C GLU A 143 2.71 -9.99 1.37
N LYS A 144 2.53 -10.99 0.50
CA LYS A 144 3.27 -12.27 0.59
C LYS A 144 4.77 -12.11 0.41
N PHE A 145 5.21 -11.10 -0.34
CA PHE A 145 6.61 -10.75 -0.46
C PHE A 145 7.15 -10.16 0.86
N LEU A 146 6.40 -9.24 1.47
CA LEU A 146 6.76 -8.63 2.76
C LEU A 146 6.77 -9.66 3.90
N ASP A 147 5.85 -10.63 3.90
CA ASP A 147 5.79 -11.72 4.89
C ASP A 147 7.07 -12.58 4.92
N LYS A 148 7.87 -12.57 3.84
CA LYS A 148 9.14 -13.29 3.75
C LYS A 148 10.34 -12.47 4.23
N ARG A 149 10.14 -11.20 4.62
CA ARG A 149 11.23 -10.33 5.06
C ARG A 149 11.49 -10.52 6.55
N ASP A 150 12.76 -10.72 6.90
CA ASP A 150 13.16 -10.77 8.29
C ASP A 150 13.08 -9.38 8.89
N ARG A 151 12.23 -9.24 9.91
CA ARG A 151 11.93 -7.96 10.55
C ARG A 151 13.16 -7.32 11.18
N GLU A 152 13.98 -8.11 11.87
CA GLU A 152 15.12 -7.58 12.62
C GLU A 152 16.27 -7.23 11.66
N ALA A 153 16.43 -7.99 10.57
CA ALA A 153 17.35 -7.63 9.50
C ALA A 153 16.95 -6.31 8.81
N VAL A 154 15.67 -6.11 8.49
CA VAL A 154 15.20 -4.85 7.88
C VAL A 154 15.40 -3.67 8.84
N LYS A 155 15.06 -3.81 10.11
CA LYS A 155 15.32 -2.76 11.11
C LYS A 155 16.80 -2.47 11.29
N ALA A 156 17.65 -3.49 11.31
CA ALA A 156 19.10 -3.30 11.38
C ALA A 156 19.61 -2.51 10.18
N MET A 157 19.12 -2.83 8.97
CA MET A 157 19.43 -2.05 7.77
C MET A 157 18.96 -0.60 7.87
N LEU A 158 17.75 -0.35 8.35
CA LEU A 158 17.23 1.00 8.58
C LEU A 158 18.12 1.80 9.55
N LEU A 159 18.58 1.18 10.64
CA LEU A 159 19.47 1.81 11.61
C LEU A 159 20.87 2.09 11.05
N LEU A 160 21.46 1.11 10.37
CA LEU A 160 22.81 1.22 9.80
C LEU A 160 22.89 2.24 8.67
N THR A 161 21.80 2.41 7.93
CA THR A 161 21.76 3.31 6.78
C THR A 161 21.26 4.70 7.16
N GLY A 162 20.97 4.96 8.45
CA GLY A 162 20.55 6.28 8.94
C GLY A 162 19.17 6.68 8.43
N GLY A 163 18.20 5.76 8.54
CA GLY A 163 16.81 5.98 8.14
C GLY A 163 16.18 7.25 8.67
#